data_AF-A0A432QPB7-F1
#
_entry.id   AF-A0A432QPB7-F1
#
_cell.length_a   1.000
_cell.length_b   1.000
_cell.length_c   1.000
_cell.angle_alpha   90.00
_cell.angle_beta   90.00
_cell.angle_gamma   90.00
#
_symmetry.space_group_name_H-M   'P 1'
#
loop_
_entity.id
_entity.type
_entity.pdbx_description
1 polymer ?
#
loop_
_entity_poly.entity_id
_entity_poly.type
_entity_poly.pdbx_seq_one_letter_code
_entity_poly.pdbx_strand_id
1 'polypeptide(L)'
;MLEIIEANAGAGKTTTIVRKYVELLKEVNPENIALITFTEAAAADLRDRVKKELEEATDPELKKKLIYIPSAPIGTIHSFCYDILKRFGFKYRFFSLDTVVATSLEVEKFLDEVVLNVIQEFQEKEEKLLEVVLRRINYDRPRAFNSLITFLKTLVKNRTRFLMFDDSFSVDRMMERIRELYSTIPNSTEVLVNLDSKDANENAKREREISNLLLRISKAVVRAYEKKLLEENRIDYSGILLQTFELVKNFDK
;
A
#
# COMPACT_ATOMS: atom_id res chain seq x y z
N MET A 1 -21.03 7.91 14.69
CA MET A 1 -20.80 7.06 15.88
C MET A 1 -19.94 5.89 15.44
N LEU A 2 -18.75 5.74 16.02
CA LEU A 2 -17.86 4.60 15.75
C LEU A 2 -18.12 3.55 16.83
N GLU A 3 -18.50 2.34 16.43
CA GLU A 3 -18.77 1.23 17.35
C GLU A 3 -17.75 0.12 17.10
N ILE A 4 -17.03 -0.26 18.15
CA ILE A 4 -16.02 -1.32 18.10
C ILE A 4 -16.63 -2.56 18.72
N ILE A 5 -16.74 -3.63 17.92
CA ILE A 5 -17.21 -4.92 18.40
C ILE A 5 -15.99 -5.79 18.67
N GLU A 6 -15.60 -5.87 19.95
CA GLU A 6 -14.56 -6.79 20.39
C GLU A 6 -15.15 -8.20 20.46
N ALA A 7 -14.45 -9.18 19.90
CA ALA A 7 -14.94 -10.55 19.91
C ALA A 7 -13.78 -11.55 19.80
N ASN A 8 -13.91 -12.68 20.50
CA ASN A 8 -12.92 -13.75 20.45
C ASN A 8 -13.22 -14.73 19.30
N ALA A 9 -12.30 -15.64 19.01
CA ALA A 9 -12.54 -16.72 18.04
C ALA A 9 -13.79 -17.52 18.45
N GLY A 10 -14.69 -17.79 17.50
CA GLY A 10 -15.94 -18.52 17.76
C GLY A 10 -17.08 -17.70 18.40
N ALA A 11 -16.88 -16.41 18.72
CA ALA A 11 -17.89 -15.57 19.37
C ALA A 11 -19.04 -15.10 18.45
N GLY A 12 -19.22 -15.70 17.28
CA GLY A 12 -20.32 -15.35 16.37
C GLY A 12 -20.20 -14.00 15.67
N LYS A 13 -19.00 -13.41 15.55
CA LYS A 13 -18.75 -12.11 14.89
C LYS A 13 -19.50 -11.94 13.59
N THR A 14 -19.36 -12.93 12.71
CA THR A 14 -19.97 -12.93 11.38
C THR A 14 -21.49 -12.87 11.49
N THR A 15 -22.10 -13.66 12.37
CA THR A 15 -23.55 -13.64 12.62
C THR A 15 -24.01 -12.28 13.13
N THR A 16 -23.28 -11.68 14.07
CA THR A 16 -23.59 -10.34 14.59
C THR A 16 -23.50 -9.28 13.51
N ILE A 17 -22.46 -9.32 12.66
CA ILE A 17 -22.30 -8.39 11.54
C ILE A 17 -23.44 -8.53 10.53
N VAL A 18 -23.81 -9.76 10.15
CA VAL A 18 -24.91 -10.02 9.21
C VAL A 18 -26.23 -9.50 9.77
N ARG A 19 -26.55 -9.81 11.04
CA ARG A 19 -27.77 -9.30 11.69
C ARG A 19 -27.80 -7.78 11.71
N LYS A 20 -26.69 -7.13 12.07
CA LYS A 20 -26.59 -5.68 12.08
C LYS A 20 -26.79 -5.08 10.69
N TYR A 21 -26.22 -5.69 9.66
CA TYR A 21 -26.43 -5.28 8.29
C TYR A 21 -27.91 -5.39 7.89
N VAL A 22 -28.57 -6.51 8.19
CA VAL A 22 -30.00 -6.71 7.92
C VAL A 22 -30.89 -5.74 8.70
N GLU A 23 -30.54 -5.40 9.95
CA GLU A 23 -31.24 -4.37 10.71
C GLU A 23 -31.11 -2.98 10.07
N LEU A 24 -29.91 -2.60 9.60
CA LEU A 24 -29.71 -1.34 8.86
C LEU A 24 -30.52 -1.32 7.55
N LEU A 25 -30.73 -2.48 6.94
CA LEU A 25 -31.60 -2.61 5.77
C LEU A 25 -33.09 -2.37 6.08
N LYS A 26 -33.52 -2.10 7.30
CA LYS A 26 -34.89 -1.61 7.54
C LYS A 26 -35.04 -0.13 7.20
N GLU A 27 -33.95 0.64 7.31
CA GLU A 27 -33.97 2.10 7.14
C GLU A 27 -33.21 2.55 5.90
N VAL A 28 -32.24 1.75 5.43
CA VAL A 28 -31.28 2.14 4.39
C VAL A 28 -31.28 1.14 3.24
N ASN A 29 -31.08 1.60 2.00
CA ASN A 29 -30.92 0.73 0.83
C ASN A 29 -29.54 0.05 0.84
N PRO A 30 -29.40 -1.19 0.33
CA PRO A 30 -28.12 -1.91 0.30
C PRO A 30 -26.96 -1.13 -0.35
N GLU A 31 -27.25 -0.32 -1.37
CA GLU A 31 -26.28 0.52 -2.08
C GLU A 31 -25.62 1.60 -1.20
N ASN A 32 -26.23 1.95 -0.07
CA ASN A 32 -25.77 2.98 0.86
C ASN A 32 -25.04 2.40 2.08
N ILE A 33 -24.79 1.08 2.11
CA ILE A 33 -24.08 0.41 3.21
C ILE A 33 -22.88 -0.33 2.64
N ALA A 34 -21.67 0.03 3.09
CA ALA A 34 -20.46 -0.72 2.77
C ALA A 34 -20.19 -1.79 3.83
N LEU A 35 -20.16 -3.06 3.41
CA LEU A 35 -19.79 -4.20 4.25
C LEU A 35 -18.47 -4.78 3.74
N ILE A 36 -17.38 -4.50 4.46
CA ILE A 36 -16.01 -4.76 4.01
C ILE A 36 -15.36 -5.87 4.85
N THR A 37 -14.64 -6.78 4.19
CA THR A 37 -13.82 -7.83 4.83
C THR A 37 -12.45 -7.99 4.15
N PHE A 38 -11.62 -8.89 4.65
CA PHE A 38 -10.24 -9.09 4.18
C PHE A 38 -10.11 -9.97 2.94
N THR A 39 -11.01 -10.95 2.75
CA THR A 39 -10.88 -11.95 1.68
C THR A 39 -12.14 -12.04 0.84
N GLU A 40 -11.98 -12.35 -0.44
CA GLU A 40 -13.10 -12.57 -1.36
C GLU A 40 -13.99 -13.73 -0.90
N ALA A 41 -13.39 -14.79 -0.33
CA ALA A 41 -14.14 -15.91 0.23
C ALA A 41 -15.02 -15.48 1.42
N ALA A 42 -14.51 -14.63 2.32
CA ALA A 42 -15.31 -14.10 3.42
C ALA A 42 -16.40 -13.14 2.92
N ALA A 43 -16.13 -12.37 1.85
CA ALA A 43 -17.13 -11.49 1.25
C ALA A 43 -18.27 -12.28 0.60
N ALA A 44 -17.95 -13.40 -0.06
CA ALA A 44 -18.93 -14.34 -0.61
C ALA A 44 -19.78 -14.96 0.50
N ASP A 45 -19.16 -15.49 1.57
CA ASP A 45 -19.88 -16.06 2.73
C ASP A 45 -20.80 -15.02 3.39
N LEU A 46 -20.34 -13.78 3.59
CA LEU A 46 -21.17 -12.69 4.11
C LEU A 46 -22.37 -12.40 3.19
N ARG A 47 -22.15 -12.32 1.87
CA ARG A 47 -23.20 -12.07 0.90
C ARG A 47 -24.26 -13.17 0.92
N ASP A 48 -23.85 -14.44 0.98
CA ASP A 48 -24.77 -15.58 1.00
C ASP A 48 -25.56 -15.65 2.30
N ARG A 49 -24.94 -15.35 3.44
CA ARG A 49 -25.65 -15.22 4.73
C ARG A 49 -26.68 -14.10 4.71
N VAL A 50 -26.34 -12.94 4.17
CA VAL A 50 -27.29 -11.81 4.03
C VAL A 50 -28.46 -12.21 3.14
N LYS A 51 -28.22 -12.86 1.99
CA LYS A 51 -29.30 -13.34 1.12
C LYS A 51 -30.25 -14.28 1.87
N LYS A 52 -29.70 -15.25 2.60
CA LYS A 52 -30.49 -16.20 3.38
C LYS A 52 -31.40 -15.51 4.41
N GLU A 53 -30.86 -14.56 5.17
CA GLU A 53 -31.65 -13.81 6.16
C GLU A 53 -32.77 -12.98 5.49
N LEU A 54 -32.54 -12.43 4.30
CA LEU A 54 -33.58 -11.71 3.54
C LEU A 54 -34.62 -12.64 2.91
N GLU A 55 -34.25 -13.86 2.51
CA GLU A 55 -35.18 -14.87 1.98
C GLU A 55 -36.15 -15.36 3.07
N GLU A 56 -35.62 -15.54 4.28
CA GLU A 56 -36.33 -15.97 5.49
C GLU A 56 -37.07 -14.81 6.20
N ALA A 57 -36.85 -13.56 5.79
CA ALA A 57 -37.50 -12.38 6.37
C ALA A 57 -39.02 -12.42 6.20
N THR A 58 -39.74 -12.15 7.29
CA THR A 58 -41.21 -12.01 7.29
C THR A 58 -41.67 -10.64 6.78
N ASP A 59 -40.82 -9.62 6.88
CA ASP A 59 -41.07 -8.28 6.36
C ASP A 59 -40.94 -8.27 4.81
N PRO A 60 -42.04 -8.00 4.08
CA PRO A 60 -42.02 -7.94 2.62
C PRO A 60 -41.08 -6.87 2.06
N GLU A 61 -40.92 -5.73 2.74
CA GLU A 61 -40.04 -4.65 2.28
C GLU A 61 -38.58 -5.06 2.39
N LEU A 62 -38.22 -5.77 3.46
CA LEU A 62 -36.89 -6.33 3.62
C LEU A 62 -36.61 -7.42 2.58
N LYS A 63 -37.58 -8.29 2.31
CA LYS A 63 -37.47 -9.35 1.28
C LYS A 63 -37.28 -8.80 -0.13
N LYS A 64 -37.93 -7.68 -0.47
CA LYS A 64 -37.72 -6.99 -1.75
C LYS A 64 -36.27 -6.53 -1.94
N LYS A 65 -35.51 -6.30 -0.86
CA LYS A 65 -34.11 -5.86 -0.95
C LYS A 65 -33.16 -6.93 -1.52
N LEU A 66 -33.60 -8.19 -1.60
CA LEU A 66 -32.83 -9.31 -2.15
C LEU A 66 -32.32 -9.01 -3.57
N ILE A 67 -33.10 -8.31 -4.40
CA ILE A 67 -32.73 -7.99 -5.79
C ILE A 67 -31.51 -7.06 -5.90
N TYR A 68 -31.21 -6.29 -4.85
CA TYR A 68 -30.09 -5.34 -4.83
C TYR A 68 -28.82 -5.95 -4.24
N ILE A 69 -28.90 -7.09 -3.54
CA ILE A 69 -27.73 -7.73 -2.91
C ILE A 69 -26.63 -8.13 -3.89
N PRO A 70 -26.91 -8.55 -5.15
CA PRO A 70 -25.85 -8.82 -6.12
C PRO A 70 -24.95 -7.61 -6.40
N SER A 71 -25.49 -6.39 -6.39
CA SER A 71 -24.76 -5.14 -6.65
C SER A 71 -24.43 -4.35 -5.38
N ALA A 72 -24.83 -4.84 -4.20
CA ALA A 72 -24.55 -4.18 -2.94
C ALA A 72 -23.04 -4.18 -2.63
N PRO A 73 -22.50 -3.15 -1.95
CA PRO A 73 -21.08 -3.03 -1.62
C PRO A 73 -20.66 -3.98 -0.47
N ILE A 74 -20.77 -5.29 -0.74
CA ILE A 74 -20.36 -6.39 0.14
C ILE A 74 -19.10 -7.01 -0.47
N GLY A 75 -17.93 -6.70 0.07
CA GLY A 75 -16.68 -6.98 -0.65
C GLY A 75 -15.43 -6.84 0.18
N THR A 76 -14.29 -6.83 -0.51
CA THR A 76 -13.02 -6.45 0.10
C THR A 76 -12.82 -4.94 0.02
N ILE A 77 -11.84 -4.42 0.77
CA ILE A 77 -11.47 -3.01 0.67
C ILE A 77 -11.06 -2.65 -0.77
N HIS A 78 -10.40 -3.57 -1.47
CA HIS A 78 -9.97 -3.35 -2.85
C HIS A 78 -11.14 -3.26 -3.82
N SER A 79 -12.13 -4.17 -3.74
CA SER A 79 -13.31 -4.10 -4.60
C SER A 79 -14.10 -2.83 -4.35
N PHE A 80 -14.25 -2.43 -3.08
CA PHE A 80 -14.93 -1.18 -2.71
C PHE A 80 -14.20 0.06 -3.25
N CYS A 81 -12.89 0.15 -3.06
CA CYS A 81 -12.08 1.25 -3.61
C CYS A 81 -12.11 1.28 -5.14
N TYR A 82 -12.08 0.12 -5.79
CA TYR A 82 -12.21 0.02 -7.24
C TYR A 82 -13.56 0.52 -7.75
N ASP A 83 -14.66 0.21 -7.06
CA ASP A 83 -15.99 0.73 -7.38
C ASP A 83 -16.05 2.26 -7.24
N ILE A 84 -15.40 2.84 -6.23
CA ILE A 84 -15.26 4.30 -6.08
C ILE A 84 -14.51 4.90 -7.27
N LEU A 85 -13.37 4.32 -7.66
CA LEU A 85 -12.58 4.80 -8.80
C LEU A 85 -13.36 4.71 -10.11
N LYS A 86 -14.10 3.63 -10.35
CA LYS A 86 -14.96 3.52 -11.54
C LYS A 86 -16.05 4.58 -11.58
N ARG A 87 -16.67 4.89 -10.44
CA ARG A 87 -17.79 5.85 -10.36
C ARG A 87 -17.32 7.30 -10.45
N PHE A 88 -16.20 7.64 -9.83
CA PHE A 88 -15.78 9.03 -9.62
C PHE A 88 -14.40 9.37 -10.20
N GLY A 89 -13.50 8.39 -10.35
CA GLY A 89 -12.10 8.62 -10.70
C GLY A 89 -11.88 9.19 -12.11
N PHE A 90 -12.77 8.87 -13.07
CA PHE A 90 -12.69 9.41 -14.44
C PHE A 90 -12.77 10.93 -14.48
N LYS A 91 -13.75 11.51 -13.76
CA LYS A 91 -13.98 12.96 -13.70
C LYS A 91 -12.73 13.72 -13.25
N TYR A 92 -11.94 13.13 -12.36
CA TYR A 92 -10.77 13.75 -11.74
C TYR A 92 -9.44 13.27 -12.32
N ARG A 93 -9.46 12.55 -13.46
CA ARG A 93 -8.27 12.05 -14.17
C ARG A 93 -7.39 11.11 -13.35
N PHE A 94 -7.93 10.52 -12.27
CA PHE A 94 -7.24 9.50 -11.48
C PHE A 94 -7.40 8.10 -12.06
N PHE A 95 -8.43 7.88 -12.88
CA PHE A 95 -8.82 6.56 -13.37
C PHE A 95 -9.30 6.64 -14.83
N SER A 96 -8.82 5.77 -15.71
CA SER A 96 -9.39 5.64 -17.07
C SER A 96 -10.50 4.59 -17.06
N LEU A 97 -11.56 4.78 -17.85
CA LEU A 97 -12.63 3.78 -17.97
C LEU A 97 -12.13 2.45 -18.56
N ASP A 98 -11.06 2.50 -19.34
CA ASP A 98 -10.42 1.33 -19.95
C ASP A 98 -9.35 0.68 -19.04
N THR A 99 -9.13 1.23 -17.83
CA THR A 99 -8.16 0.66 -16.89
C THR A 99 -8.62 -0.70 -16.39
N VAL A 100 -7.74 -1.70 -16.53
CA VAL A 100 -7.97 -3.07 -16.08
C VAL A 100 -7.06 -3.41 -14.90
N VAL A 101 -7.57 -4.17 -13.94
CA VAL A 101 -6.76 -4.67 -12.83
C VAL A 101 -5.71 -5.65 -13.37
N ALA A 102 -4.44 -5.35 -13.12
CA ALA A 102 -3.32 -6.18 -13.53
C ALA A 102 -3.38 -7.55 -12.85
N THR A 103 -3.18 -8.60 -13.65
CA THR A 103 -2.99 -9.96 -13.15
C THR A 103 -1.64 -10.08 -12.43
N SER A 104 -1.50 -11.07 -11.55
CA SER A 104 -0.22 -11.32 -10.87
C SER A 104 0.93 -11.55 -11.86
N LEU A 105 0.67 -12.18 -13.01
CA LEU A 105 1.68 -12.41 -14.05
C LEU A 105 2.10 -11.11 -14.74
N GLU A 106 1.15 -10.22 -15.05
CA GLU A 106 1.44 -8.89 -15.59
C GLU A 106 2.24 -8.06 -14.58
N VAL A 107 1.85 -8.09 -13.31
CA VAL A 107 2.58 -7.40 -12.22
C VAL A 107 4.02 -7.88 -12.15
N GLU A 108 4.28 -9.20 -12.10
CA GLU A 108 5.66 -9.71 -12.10
C GLU A 108 6.42 -9.29 -13.36
N LYS A 109 5.81 -9.42 -14.54
CA LYS A 109 6.44 -9.04 -15.81
C LYS A 109 6.85 -7.57 -15.83
N PHE A 110 5.96 -6.67 -15.42
CA PHE A 110 6.26 -5.24 -15.38
C PHE A 110 7.31 -4.90 -14.33
N LEU A 111 7.29 -5.56 -13.17
CA LEU A 111 8.32 -5.40 -12.15
C LEU A 111 9.69 -5.85 -12.64
N ASP A 112 9.77 -6.99 -13.33
CA ASP A 112 11.01 -7.50 -13.90
C ASP A 112 11.61 -6.48 -14.88
N GLU A 113 10.81 -6.02 -15.83
CA GLU A 113 11.20 -5.02 -16.83
C GLU A 113 11.68 -3.72 -16.15
N VAL A 114 10.85 -3.14 -15.28
CA VAL A 114 11.14 -1.85 -14.64
C VAL A 114 12.36 -1.92 -13.72
N VAL A 115 12.46 -2.94 -12.88
CA VAL A 115 13.57 -3.05 -11.92
C VAL A 115 14.89 -3.21 -12.66
N LEU A 116 14.94 -4.06 -13.69
CA LEU A 116 16.16 -4.26 -14.48
C LEU A 116 16.57 -2.97 -15.20
N ASN A 117 15.63 -2.29 -15.85
CA ASN A 117 15.90 -1.04 -16.55
C ASN A 117 16.43 0.05 -15.59
N VAL A 118 15.80 0.23 -14.44
CA VAL A 118 16.24 1.23 -13.46
C VAL A 118 17.63 0.87 -12.91
N ILE A 119 17.89 -0.39 -12.56
CA ILE A 119 19.23 -0.78 -12.10
C ILE A 119 20.29 -0.52 -13.19
N GLN A 120 19.98 -0.82 -14.46
CA GLN A 120 20.87 -0.54 -15.57
C GLN A 120 21.18 0.96 -15.69
N GLU A 121 20.19 1.84 -15.59
CA GLU A 121 20.42 3.29 -15.61
C GLU A 121 21.35 3.75 -14.48
N PHE A 122 21.21 3.19 -13.27
CA PHE A 122 22.09 3.51 -12.15
C PHE A 122 23.48 2.88 -12.30
N GLN A 123 23.58 1.73 -12.95
CA GLN A 123 24.87 1.13 -13.29
C GLN A 123 25.64 2.02 -14.27
N GLU A 124 24.97 2.64 -15.25
CA GLU A 124 25.60 3.57 -16.20
C GLU A 124 26.01 4.90 -15.55
N LYS A 125 25.19 5.44 -14.64
CA LYS A 125 25.41 6.77 -14.03
C LYS A 125 26.28 6.74 -12.77
N GLU A 126 26.20 5.67 -11.98
CA GLU A 126 26.75 5.60 -10.62
C GLU A 126 27.44 4.24 -10.33
N GLU A 127 28.06 3.63 -11.34
CA GLU A 127 28.67 2.28 -11.28
C GLU A 127 29.44 2.01 -10.00
N LYS A 128 30.37 2.90 -9.63
CA LYS A 128 31.24 2.72 -8.46
C LYS A 128 30.45 2.62 -7.16
N LEU A 129 29.43 3.46 -6.98
CA LEU A 129 28.64 3.48 -5.76
C LEU A 129 27.67 2.28 -5.73
N LEU A 130 27.13 1.88 -6.88
CA LEU A 130 26.32 0.66 -6.99
C LEU A 130 27.15 -0.60 -6.65
N GLU A 131 28.40 -0.68 -7.10
CA GLU A 131 29.30 -1.80 -6.78
C GLU A 131 29.57 -1.87 -5.27
N VAL A 132 29.69 -0.73 -4.58
CA VAL A 132 29.81 -0.68 -3.11
C VAL A 132 28.55 -1.22 -2.44
N VAL A 133 27.36 -0.83 -2.91
CA VAL A 133 26.08 -1.36 -2.40
C VAL A 133 26.00 -2.88 -2.59
N LEU A 134 26.30 -3.38 -3.79
CA LEU A 134 26.23 -4.81 -4.09
C LEU A 134 27.17 -5.61 -3.20
N ARG A 135 28.42 -5.18 -3.04
CA ARG A 135 29.39 -5.84 -2.14
C ARG A 135 28.95 -5.84 -0.68
N ARG A 136 28.22 -4.81 -0.24
CA ARG A 136 27.67 -4.73 1.12
C ARG A 136 26.52 -5.73 1.34
N ILE A 137 25.72 -5.98 0.31
CA ILE A 137 24.63 -6.98 0.33
C ILE A 137 25.22 -8.40 0.33
N ASN A 138 26.13 -8.69 -0.60
CA ASN A 138 26.79 -9.98 -0.71
C ASN A 138 28.12 -9.86 -1.47
N TYR A 139 29.15 -10.60 -1.04
CA TYR A 139 30.42 -10.66 -1.77
C TYR A 139 30.28 -11.37 -3.13
N ASP A 140 29.33 -12.31 -3.26
CA ASP A 140 28.98 -12.92 -4.53
C ASP A 140 28.07 -11.96 -5.33
N ARG A 141 28.63 -11.37 -6.40
CA ARG A 141 27.96 -10.32 -7.18
C ARG A 141 26.62 -10.77 -7.78
N PRO A 142 26.48 -11.97 -8.39
CA PRO A 142 25.19 -12.46 -8.86
C PRO A 142 24.13 -12.57 -7.75
N ARG A 143 24.50 -13.10 -6.57
CA ARG A 143 23.58 -13.17 -5.42
C ARG A 143 23.22 -11.79 -4.90
N ALA A 144 24.18 -10.87 -4.78
CA ALA A 144 23.91 -9.49 -4.38
C ALA A 144 22.89 -8.82 -5.29
N PHE A 145 23.06 -9.00 -6.61
CA PHE A 145 22.16 -8.45 -7.61
C PHE A 145 20.74 -9.02 -7.49
N ASN A 146 20.61 -10.34 -7.34
CA ASN A 146 19.32 -10.99 -7.13
C ASN A 146 18.65 -10.56 -5.83
N SER A 147 19.41 -10.36 -4.75
CA SER A 147 18.91 -9.82 -3.49
C SER A 147 18.40 -8.38 -3.65
N LEU A 148 19.12 -7.52 -4.37
CA LEU A 148 18.69 -6.15 -4.67
C LEU A 148 17.39 -6.14 -5.49
N ILE A 149 17.31 -6.96 -6.54
CA ILE A 149 16.09 -7.10 -7.36
C ILE A 149 14.92 -7.54 -6.48
N THR A 150 15.11 -8.58 -5.66
CA THR A 150 14.07 -9.12 -4.79
C THR A 150 13.59 -8.08 -3.79
N PHE A 151 14.52 -7.32 -3.20
CA PHE A 151 14.22 -6.21 -2.31
C PHE A 151 13.37 -5.14 -3.02
N LEU A 152 13.78 -4.67 -4.20
CA LEU A 152 13.07 -3.63 -4.95
C LEU A 152 11.67 -4.08 -5.38
N LYS A 153 11.52 -5.31 -5.87
CA LYS A 153 10.19 -5.88 -6.20
C LYS A 153 9.30 -5.96 -4.96
N THR A 154 9.83 -6.43 -3.84
CA THR A 154 9.09 -6.53 -2.57
C THR A 154 8.64 -5.15 -2.08
N LEU A 155 9.53 -4.15 -2.20
CA LEU A 155 9.24 -2.76 -1.86
C LEU A 155 8.10 -2.19 -2.69
N VAL A 156 8.10 -2.39 -4.01
CA VAL A 156 7.01 -1.91 -4.90
C VAL A 156 5.68 -2.60 -4.59
N LYS A 157 5.69 -3.91 -4.35
CA LYS A 157 4.48 -4.68 -4.00
C LYS A 157 3.84 -4.19 -2.69
N ASN A 158 4.66 -3.71 -1.75
CA ASN A 158 4.23 -3.25 -0.44
C ASN A 158 4.24 -1.71 -0.30
N ARG A 159 4.25 -0.96 -1.40
CA ARG A 159 4.45 0.50 -1.39
C ARG A 159 3.39 1.29 -0.61
N THR A 160 2.19 0.76 -0.44
CA THR A 160 1.15 1.34 0.43
C THR A 160 1.53 1.41 1.91
N ARG A 161 2.52 0.62 2.35
CA ARG A 161 2.99 0.58 3.74
C ARG A 161 4.17 1.50 4.02
N PHE A 162 4.79 2.06 2.98
CA PHE A 162 6.01 2.84 3.13
C PHE A 162 5.71 4.33 2.95
N LEU A 163 5.76 5.07 4.06
CA LEU A 163 5.71 6.54 4.10
C LEU A 163 6.92 7.21 3.42
N MET A 164 7.96 6.44 3.05
CA MET A 164 9.25 6.95 2.54
C MET A 164 9.18 7.61 1.16
N PHE A 165 8.01 7.60 0.51
CA PHE A 165 7.75 8.36 -0.72
C PHE A 165 7.19 9.76 -0.47
N ASP A 166 6.90 10.11 0.79
CA ASP A 166 6.77 11.50 1.17
C ASP A 166 8.17 12.15 1.14
N ASP A 167 8.32 13.24 0.40
CA ASP A 167 9.60 13.94 0.22
C ASP A 167 10.13 14.58 1.53
N SER A 168 9.41 14.40 2.64
CA SER A 168 9.78 14.77 4.00
C SER A 168 10.88 13.86 4.59
N PHE A 169 11.01 12.60 4.18
CA PHE A 169 12.03 11.70 4.75
C PHE A 169 13.44 12.01 4.21
N SER A 170 14.35 12.34 5.11
CA SER A 170 15.78 12.51 4.85
C SER A 170 16.58 11.93 6.01
N VAL A 171 17.64 11.19 5.70
CA VAL A 171 18.61 10.70 6.69
C VAL A 171 19.17 11.89 7.50
N ASP A 172 19.32 13.05 6.87
CA ASP A 172 19.92 14.24 7.47
C ASP A 172 19.01 14.81 8.54
N ARG A 173 17.71 14.95 8.22
CA ARG A 173 16.69 15.39 9.16
C ARG A 173 16.51 14.39 10.31
N MET A 174 16.63 13.09 10.03
CA MET A 174 16.60 12.07 11.08
C MET A 174 17.79 12.22 12.03
N MET A 175 19.01 12.37 11.50
CA MET A 175 20.21 12.56 12.30
C MET A 175 20.18 13.88 13.09
N GLU A 176 19.65 14.96 12.51
CA GLU A 176 19.44 16.24 13.19
C GLU A 176 18.50 16.09 14.39
N ARG A 177 17.34 15.46 14.20
CA ARG A 177 16.39 15.15 15.29
C ARG A 177 17.00 14.25 16.37
N ILE A 178 17.82 13.27 15.99
CA ILE A 178 18.54 12.44 16.97
C ILE A 178 19.48 13.32 17.80
N ARG A 179 20.26 14.22 17.18
CA ARG A 179 21.14 15.14 17.92
C ARG A 179 20.36 16.05 18.86
N GLU A 180 19.26 16.64 18.39
CA GLU A 180 18.35 17.45 19.21
C GLU A 180 17.88 16.66 20.43
N LEU A 181 17.43 15.41 20.24
CA LEU A 181 16.96 14.56 21.32
C LEU A 181 18.06 14.29 22.36
N TYR A 182 19.27 13.95 21.93
CA TYR A 182 20.39 13.66 22.85
C TYR A 182 20.91 14.91 23.57
N SER A 183 20.75 16.10 22.99
CA SER A 183 21.12 17.37 23.64
C SER A 183 20.26 17.68 24.87
N THR A 184 19.08 17.07 24.98
CA THR A 184 18.18 17.21 26.14
C THR A 184 18.57 16.33 27.33
N ILE A 185 19.49 15.37 27.14
CA ILE A 185 19.93 14.43 28.18
C ILE A 185 21.19 14.98 28.86
N PRO A 186 21.19 15.20 30.19
CA PRO A 186 22.39 15.62 30.92
C PRO A 186 23.53 14.60 30.76
N ASN A 187 24.76 15.07 30.57
CA ASN A 187 25.99 14.26 30.42
C ASN A 187 26.06 13.36 29.16
N SER A 188 25.33 13.66 28.08
CA SER A 188 25.42 12.95 26.80
C SER A 188 26.68 13.26 25.96
N THR A 189 27.61 14.05 26.51
CA THR A 189 28.78 14.61 25.82
C THR A 189 29.67 13.52 25.20
N GLU A 190 29.85 12.39 25.88
CA GLU A 190 30.70 11.29 25.40
C GLU A 190 30.10 10.56 24.19
N VAL A 191 28.76 10.49 24.11
CA VAL A 191 28.04 9.93 22.97
C VAL A 191 28.13 10.87 21.76
N LEU A 192 27.97 12.18 21.99
CA LEU A 192 28.11 13.21 20.94
C LEU A 192 29.55 13.29 20.39
N VAL A 193 30.57 13.18 21.25
CA VAL A 193 31.99 13.16 20.84
C VAL A 193 32.32 11.92 20.00
N ASN A 194 31.77 10.74 20.33
CA ASN A 194 31.97 9.54 19.52
C ASN A 194 31.31 9.66 18.13
N LEU A 195 30.15 10.31 18.04
CA LEU A 195 29.49 10.62 16.77
C LEU A 195 30.34 11.56 15.89
N ASP A 196 31.13 12.45 16.50
CA ASP A 196 31.95 13.44 15.80
C ASP A 196 33.40 12.98 15.53
N SER A 197 33.79 11.76 15.94
CA SER A 197 35.13 11.23 15.66
C SER A 197 35.38 11.13 14.14
N LYS A 198 36.62 11.30 13.69
CA LYS A 198 36.96 11.29 12.26
C LYS A 198 36.56 9.98 11.57
N ASP A 199 36.80 8.85 12.23
CA ASP A 199 36.43 7.53 11.71
C ASP A 199 34.92 7.31 11.73
N ALA A 200 34.21 7.77 12.78
CA ALA A 200 32.75 7.74 12.79
C ALA A 200 32.17 8.63 11.69
N ASN A 201 32.77 9.79 11.43
CA ASN A 201 32.35 10.70 10.37
C ASN A 201 32.60 10.12 8.97
N GLU A 202 33.73 9.46 8.73
CA GLU A 202 34.00 8.79 7.45
C GLU A 202 33.10 7.56 7.21
N ASN A 203 32.87 6.75 8.25
CA ASN A 203 31.96 5.61 8.17
C ASN A 203 30.51 6.07 8.00
N ALA A 204 30.08 7.08 8.76
CA ALA A 204 28.76 7.68 8.63
C ALA A 204 28.57 8.29 7.24
N LYS A 205 29.60 8.93 6.67
CA LYS A 205 29.55 9.45 5.31
C LYS A 205 29.33 8.33 4.29
N ARG A 206 30.08 7.22 4.38
CA ARG A 206 29.91 6.06 3.50
C ARG A 206 28.53 5.41 3.64
N GLU A 207 28.07 5.19 4.86
CA GLU A 207 26.74 4.61 5.12
C GLU A 207 25.60 5.52 4.61
N ARG A 208 25.80 6.85 4.69
CA ARG A 208 24.87 7.85 4.14
C ARG A 208 24.85 7.82 2.62
N GLU A 209 26.00 7.71 1.95
CA GLU A 209 26.08 7.60 0.49
C GLU A 209 25.37 6.32 -0.01
N ILE A 210 25.60 5.18 0.66
CA ILE A 210 24.93 3.90 0.38
C ILE A 210 23.41 4.02 0.56
N SER A 211 22.97 4.56 1.70
CA SER A 211 21.55 4.73 2.02
C SER A 211 20.86 5.67 1.02
N ASN A 212 21.53 6.76 0.65
CA ASN A 212 21.01 7.72 -0.33
C ASN A 212 20.91 7.11 -1.74
N LEU A 213 21.86 6.26 -2.15
CA LEU A 213 21.74 5.54 -3.42
C LEU A 213 20.57 4.56 -3.39
N LEU A 214 20.46 3.73 -2.35
CA LEU A 214 19.35 2.78 -2.20
C LEU A 214 17.98 3.48 -2.19
N LEU A 215 17.88 4.62 -1.51
CA LEU A 215 16.67 5.42 -1.49
C LEU A 215 16.33 5.97 -2.88
N ARG A 216 17.32 6.51 -3.61
CA ARG A 216 17.12 7.00 -4.98
C ARG A 216 16.69 5.90 -5.94
N ILE A 217 17.34 4.73 -5.90
CA ILE A 217 16.95 3.56 -6.71
C ILE A 217 15.52 3.15 -6.35
N SER A 218 15.18 3.04 -5.06
CA SER A 218 13.84 2.65 -4.61
C SER A 218 12.76 3.62 -5.07
N LYS A 219 12.99 4.94 -4.94
CA LYS A 219 12.09 5.99 -5.47
C LYS A 219 11.96 5.91 -6.99
N ALA A 220 13.05 5.69 -7.71
CA ALA A 220 13.05 5.58 -9.16
C ALA A 220 12.24 4.36 -9.64
N VAL A 221 12.44 3.19 -9.02
CA VAL A 221 11.69 1.96 -9.35
C VAL A 221 10.20 2.15 -9.12
N VAL A 222 9.77 2.72 -7.99
CA VAL A 222 8.34 2.93 -7.71
C VAL A 222 7.72 3.89 -8.73
N ARG A 223 8.37 5.03 -9.01
CA ARG A 223 7.88 5.99 -10.02
C ARG A 223 7.81 5.37 -11.41
N ALA A 224 8.83 4.64 -11.81
CA ALA A 224 8.88 3.97 -13.11
C ALA A 224 7.81 2.87 -13.23
N TYR A 225 7.54 2.13 -12.16
CA TYR A 225 6.51 1.09 -12.15
C TYR A 225 5.09 1.69 -12.21
N GLU A 226 4.83 2.76 -11.47
CA GLU A 226 3.54 3.47 -11.55
C GLU A 226 3.32 4.05 -12.96
N LYS A 227 4.38 4.60 -13.57
CA LYS A 227 4.33 5.05 -14.97
C LYS A 227 4.05 3.90 -15.93
N LYS A 228 4.71 2.74 -15.76
CA LYS A 228 4.49 1.54 -16.59
C LYS A 228 3.05 1.05 -16.49
N LEU A 229 2.46 1.01 -15.29
CA LEU A 229 1.06 0.65 -15.11
C LEU A 229 0.13 1.61 -15.89
N LEU A 230 0.37 2.91 -15.82
CA LEU A 230 -0.40 3.91 -16.57
C LEU A 230 -0.27 3.73 -18.09
N GLU A 231 0.95 3.54 -18.60
CA GLU A 231 1.22 3.33 -20.03
C GLU A 231 0.53 2.07 -20.58
N GLU A 232 0.44 1.01 -19.78
CA GLU A 232 -0.21 -0.26 -20.13
C GLU A 232 -1.73 -0.26 -19.86
N ASN A 233 -2.31 0.87 -19.42
CA ASN A 233 -3.70 0.98 -18.95
C ASN A 233 -4.06 -0.08 -17.90
N ARG A 234 -3.15 -0.27 -16.94
CA ARG A 234 -3.28 -1.23 -15.84
C ARG A 234 -3.30 -0.53 -14.49
N ILE A 235 -3.89 -1.20 -13.50
CA ILE A 235 -3.82 -0.83 -12.09
C ILE A 235 -3.61 -2.09 -11.26
N ASP A 236 -2.70 -2.07 -10.28
CA ASP A 236 -2.56 -3.16 -9.32
C ASP A 236 -3.33 -2.86 -8.02
N TYR A 237 -3.41 -3.84 -7.11
CA TYR A 237 -4.14 -3.69 -5.85
C TYR A 237 -3.67 -2.50 -4.99
N SER A 238 -2.35 -2.27 -4.94
CA SER A 238 -1.78 -1.12 -4.25
C SER A 238 -2.17 0.20 -4.91
N GLY A 239 -2.20 0.25 -6.25
CA GLY A 239 -2.62 1.41 -7.03
C GLY A 239 -4.10 1.75 -6.81
N ILE A 240 -4.97 0.74 -6.68
CA ILE A 240 -6.39 0.95 -6.35
C ILE A 240 -6.52 1.74 -5.04
N LEU A 241 -5.80 1.34 -4.00
CA LEU A 241 -5.86 2.02 -2.70
C LEU A 241 -5.29 3.43 -2.77
N LEU A 242 -4.12 3.61 -3.40
CA LEU A 242 -3.44 4.91 -3.49
C LEU A 242 -4.25 5.93 -4.30
N GLN A 243 -4.74 5.53 -5.48
CA GLN A 243 -5.55 6.42 -6.31
C GLN A 243 -6.88 6.77 -5.64
N THR A 244 -7.51 5.82 -4.94
CA THR A 244 -8.74 6.09 -4.20
C THR A 244 -8.46 7.09 -3.07
N PHE A 245 -7.36 6.90 -2.33
CA PHE A 245 -6.96 7.82 -1.28
C PHE A 245 -6.72 9.24 -1.81
N GLU A 246 -5.98 9.38 -2.92
CA GLU A 246 -5.76 10.69 -3.55
C GLU A 246 -7.04 11.32 -4.08
N LEU A 247 -7.94 10.52 -4.69
CA LEU A 247 -9.26 10.98 -5.11
C LEU A 247 -10.06 11.55 -3.92
N VAL A 248 -10.12 10.80 -2.81
CA VAL A 248 -10.87 11.21 -1.60
C VAL A 248 -10.26 12.47 -0.97
N LYS A 249 -8.92 12.51 -0.85
CA LYS A 249 -8.19 13.66 -0.28
C LYS A 249 -8.41 14.95 -1.07
N ASN A 250 -8.60 14.85 -2.39
CA ASN A 250 -8.82 15.99 -3.27
C ASN A 250 -10.30 16.26 -3.55
N PHE A 251 -11.23 15.52 -2.94
CA PHE A 251 -12.67 15.68 -3.18
C PHE A 251 -13.25 16.93 -2.50
N ASP A 252 -12.60 17.45 -1.45
CA ASP A 252 -13.00 18.66 -0.70
C ASP A 252 -12.39 19.97 -1.24
N LYS A 253 -11.74 19.94 -2.42
CA LYS A 253 -11.17 21.13 -3.08
C LYS A 253 -11.80 21.37 -4.44
#